data_AF-A0A0H4LF85-F1
#
_entry.id   AF-A0A0H4LF85-F1
#
_cell.length_a   1.000
_cell.length_b   1.000
_cell.length_c   1.000
_cell.angle_alpha   90.00
_cell.angle_beta   90.00
_cell.angle_gamma   90.00
#
_symmetry.space_group_name_H-M   'P 1'
#
loop_
_entity.id
_entity.type
_entity.pdbx_description
1 polymer ?
#
loop_
_entity_poly.entity_id
_entity_poly.type
_entity_poly.pdbx_seq_one_letter_code
_entity_poly.pdbx_strand_id
1 'polypeptide(L)'
;DVDGSHIRTLLLTFFYRQMPELIERGYIYIGLPPLYKLKQGKSELYLKDDAALNAYLASSAVEGAALIPASDEPPITGEALEKLLLLFAGAKEAIARNAHRYDPALLTALIDLPPLDVVQLQAEGDVHPTLDALQAVLNRGTLGTARYHLRFDPATDSAAASLVSVRKHMGEEFTQVLPMGAFESGELRPLREVALALHGLVREGA
;
A
#
# COMPACT_ATOMS: atom_id res chain seq x y z
N ASP A 1 -23.61 10.22 3.75
CA ASP A 1 -23.98 10.28 5.18
C ASP A 1 -24.75 9.02 5.57
N VAL A 2 -24.65 8.63 6.83
CA VAL A 2 -25.33 7.51 7.49
C VAL A 2 -26.84 7.61 7.28
N ASP A 3 -27.43 8.78 7.49
CA ASP A 3 -28.88 8.98 7.31
C ASP A 3 -29.35 8.76 5.86
N GLY A 4 -28.56 9.26 4.90
CA GLY A 4 -28.81 9.01 3.48
C GLY A 4 -28.72 7.52 3.13
N SER A 5 -27.79 6.79 3.75
CA SER A 5 -27.67 5.34 3.57
C SER A 5 -28.83 4.57 4.21
N HIS A 6 -29.33 5.01 5.37
CA HIS A 6 -30.48 4.42 6.05
C HIS A 6 -31.76 4.60 5.25
N ILE A 7 -32.05 5.82 4.78
CA ILE A 7 -33.23 6.11 3.96
C ILE A 7 -33.20 5.30 2.66
N ARG A 8 -32.04 5.21 2.00
CA ARG A 8 -31.87 4.40 0.79
C ARG A 8 -32.22 2.94 1.05
N THR A 9 -31.74 2.35 2.14
CA THR A 9 -32.05 0.96 2.49
C THR A 9 -33.53 0.76 2.78
N LEU A 10 -34.19 1.70 3.46
CA LEU A 10 -35.63 1.63 3.71
C LEU A 10 -36.44 1.66 2.41
N LEU A 11 -36.11 2.56 1.49
CA LEU A 11 -36.76 2.65 0.18
C LEU A 11 -36.53 1.39 -0.67
N LEU A 12 -35.29 0.90 -0.74
CA LEU A 12 -34.99 -0.34 -1.45
C LEU A 12 -35.74 -1.54 -0.84
N THR A 13 -35.80 -1.62 0.49
CA THR A 13 -36.58 -2.66 1.18
C THR A 13 -38.07 -2.55 0.88
N PHE A 14 -38.61 -1.33 0.83
CA PHE A 14 -40.00 -1.09 0.47
C PHE A 14 -40.30 -1.53 -0.96
N PHE A 15 -39.49 -1.11 -1.95
CA PHE A 15 -39.65 -1.53 -3.33
C PHE A 15 -39.51 -3.05 -3.47
N TYR A 16 -38.54 -3.66 -2.80
CA TYR A 16 -38.34 -5.11 -2.81
C TYR A 16 -39.54 -5.89 -2.26
N ARG A 17 -40.19 -5.39 -1.20
CA ARG A 17 -41.31 -6.10 -0.56
C ARG A 17 -42.67 -5.79 -1.17
N GLN A 18 -42.88 -4.57 -1.67
CA GLN A 18 -44.21 -4.08 -2.08
C GLN A 18 -44.36 -3.96 -3.60
N MET A 19 -43.25 -3.76 -4.34
CA MET A 19 -43.25 -3.55 -5.79
C MET A 19 -42.02 -4.20 -6.44
N PRO A 20 -41.81 -5.52 -6.28
CA PRO A 20 -40.62 -6.22 -6.77
C PRO A 20 -40.46 -6.10 -8.29
N GLU A 21 -41.56 -5.97 -9.05
CA GLU A 21 -41.52 -5.88 -10.51
C GLU A 21 -40.76 -4.64 -10.99
N LEU A 22 -40.70 -3.56 -10.19
CA LEU A 22 -39.92 -2.37 -10.53
C LEU A 22 -38.41 -2.63 -10.46
N ILE A 23 -37.99 -3.49 -9.54
CA ILE A 23 -36.59 -3.90 -9.42
C ILE A 23 -36.25 -4.90 -10.52
N GLU A 24 -37.10 -5.93 -10.72
CA GLU A 24 -36.89 -6.98 -11.72
C GLU A 24 -36.82 -6.44 -13.15
N ARG A 25 -37.62 -5.42 -13.45
CA ARG A 25 -37.64 -4.76 -14.77
C ARG A 25 -36.59 -3.65 -14.91
N GLY A 26 -35.78 -3.40 -13.87
CA GLY A 26 -34.68 -2.44 -13.92
C GLY A 26 -35.12 -0.96 -13.94
N TYR A 27 -36.26 -0.62 -13.35
CA TYR A 27 -36.76 0.77 -13.32
C TYR A 27 -36.21 1.60 -12.15
N ILE A 28 -35.55 0.98 -11.18
CA ILE A 28 -34.97 1.65 -10.02
C ILE A 28 -33.50 1.99 -10.29
N TYR A 29 -33.15 3.27 -10.27
CA TYR A 29 -31.78 3.77 -10.43
C TYR A 29 -31.32 4.51 -9.16
N ILE A 30 -30.03 4.42 -8.85
CA ILE A 30 -29.41 5.11 -7.72
C ILE A 30 -28.51 6.21 -8.26
N GLY A 31 -28.77 7.45 -7.86
CA GLY A 31 -27.86 8.57 -8.12
C GLY A 31 -26.54 8.38 -7.38
N LEU A 32 -25.43 8.55 -8.08
CA LEU A 32 -24.08 8.55 -7.51
C LEU A 32 -23.58 9.99 -7.46
N PRO A 33 -23.87 10.74 -6.38
CA PRO A 33 -23.36 12.10 -6.25
C PRO A 33 -21.83 12.09 -6.16
N PRO A 34 -21.15 13.12 -6.69
CA PRO A 34 -19.71 13.22 -6.57
C PRO A 34 -19.30 13.40 -5.11
N LEU A 35 -18.22 12.72 -4.71
CA LEU A 35 -17.66 12.84 -3.37
C LEU A 35 -16.81 14.12 -3.22
N TYR A 36 -16.18 14.56 -4.31
CA TYR A 36 -15.30 15.73 -4.31
C TYR A 36 -15.69 16.73 -5.39
N LYS A 37 -15.42 18.01 -5.08
CA LYS A 37 -15.40 19.11 -6.04
C LYS A 37 -14.03 19.79 -5.94
N LEU A 38 -13.23 19.69 -6.99
CA LEU A 38 -11.97 20.40 -7.12
C LEU A 38 -12.19 21.70 -7.88
N LYS A 39 -11.49 22.76 -7.45
CA LYS A 39 -11.54 24.07 -8.09
C LYS A 39 -10.14 24.63 -8.23
N GLN A 40 -9.73 24.88 -9.48
CA GLN A 40 -8.44 25.48 -9.79
C GLN A 40 -8.67 26.68 -10.71
N GLY A 41 -8.56 27.88 -10.13
CA GLY A 41 -8.91 29.12 -10.82
C GLY A 41 -10.37 29.11 -11.29
N LYS A 42 -10.56 29.06 -12.63
CA LYS A 42 -11.88 29.02 -13.28
C LYS A 42 -12.38 27.61 -13.60
N SER A 43 -11.53 26.59 -13.49
CA SER A 43 -11.91 25.19 -13.75
C SER A 43 -12.52 24.57 -12.50
N GLU A 44 -13.62 23.83 -12.67
CA GLU A 44 -14.26 23.05 -11.61
C GLU A 44 -14.44 21.61 -12.11
N LEU A 45 -13.98 20.64 -11.31
CA LEU A 45 -14.02 19.22 -11.62
C LEU A 45 -14.70 18.46 -10.47
N TYR A 46 -15.62 17.56 -10.80
CA TYR A 46 -16.30 16.72 -9.80
C TYR A 46 -15.76 15.29 -9.89
N LEU A 47 -15.25 14.77 -8.77
CA LEU A 47 -14.77 13.38 -8.66
C LEU A 47 -15.73 12.55 -7.81
N LYS A 48 -15.96 11.31 -8.25
CA LYS A 48 -16.92 10.40 -7.64
C LYS A 48 -16.41 9.68 -6.38
N ASP A 49 -15.11 9.40 -6.30
CA ASP A 49 -14.49 8.58 -5.26
C ASP A 49 -13.01 8.96 -5.03
N ASP A 50 -12.41 8.35 -4.01
CA ASP A 50 -10.99 8.50 -3.65
C ASP A 50 -10.06 8.08 -4.79
N ALA A 51 -10.39 7.01 -5.50
CA ALA A 51 -9.56 6.51 -6.61
C ALA A 51 -9.45 7.55 -7.74
N ALA A 52 -10.57 8.20 -8.09
CA ALA A 52 -10.57 9.28 -9.08
C ALA A 52 -9.79 10.51 -8.58
N LEU A 53 -9.88 10.84 -7.29
CA LEU A 53 -9.09 11.92 -6.70
C LEU A 53 -7.59 11.61 -6.75
N ASN A 54 -7.17 10.41 -6.33
CA ASN A 54 -5.78 10.00 -6.33
C ASN A 54 -5.18 9.98 -7.74
N ALA A 55 -5.92 9.47 -8.73
CA ALA A 55 -5.51 9.51 -10.13
C ALA A 55 -5.34 10.95 -10.64
N TYR A 56 -6.30 11.83 -10.33
CA TYR A 56 -6.21 13.24 -10.71
C TYR A 56 -4.99 13.93 -10.06
N LEU A 57 -4.77 13.72 -8.77
CA LEU A 57 -3.63 14.29 -8.05
C LEU A 57 -2.30 13.76 -8.58
N ALA A 58 -2.21 12.46 -8.91
CA ALA A 58 -1.03 11.86 -9.52
C ALA A 58 -0.72 12.51 -10.86
N SER A 59 -1.71 12.58 -11.76
CA SER A 59 -1.57 13.20 -13.08
C SER A 59 -1.14 14.66 -12.98
N SER A 60 -1.79 15.44 -12.11
CA SER A 60 -1.43 16.85 -11.91
C SER A 60 -0.05 17.03 -11.26
N ALA A 61 0.37 16.14 -10.36
CA ALA A 61 1.67 16.22 -9.71
C ALA A 61 2.84 15.92 -10.65
N VAL A 62 2.61 15.15 -11.73
CA VAL A 62 3.65 14.82 -12.71
C VAL A 62 3.78 15.84 -13.84
N GLU A 63 2.81 16.77 -13.97
CA GLU A 63 2.88 17.84 -14.96
C GLU A 63 4.09 18.76 -14.69
N GLY A 64 5.07 18.73 -15.60
CA GLY A 64 6.30 19.51 -15.46
C GLY A 64 7.29 18.97 -14.42
N ALA A 65 7.02 17.81 -13.83
CA ALA A 65 7.95 17.14 -12.92
C ALA A 65 8.81 16.11 -13.65
N ALA A 66 10.01 15.90 -13.13
CA ALA A 66 10.96 14.90 -13.61
C ALA A 66 11.68 14.27 -12.42
N LEU A 67 11.83 12.95 -12.46
CA LEU A 67 12.69 12.21 -11.55
C LEU A 67 13.96 11.82 -12.31
N ILE A 68 15.12 12.31 -11.86
CA ILE A 68 16.42 11.93 -12.42
C ILE A 68 16.97 10.80 -11.54
N PRO A 69 17.07 9.55 -12.04
CA PRO A 69 17.41 8.41 -11.17
C PRO A 69 18.87 8.41 -10.69
N ALA A 70 19.79 8.96 -11.48
CA ALA A 70 21.21 9.14 -11.16
C ALA A 70 21.81 10.22 -12.07
N SER A 71 23.04 10.66 -11.76
CA SER A 71 23.80 11.51 -12.69
C SER A 71 23.91 10.86 -14.06
N ASP A 72 23.69 11.65 -15.11
CA ASP A 72 23.75 11.24 -16.53
C ASP A 72 22.68 10.25 -17.01
N GLU A 73 21.64 9.96 -16.21
CA GLU A 73 20.51 9.13 -16.64
C GLU A 73 19.32 9.96 -17.17
N PRO A 74 18.57 9.42 -18.16
CA PRO A 74 17.42 10.13 -18.69
C PRO A 74 16.33 10.30 -17.62
N PRO A 75 15.68 11.48 -17.55
CA PRO A 75 14.64 11.74 -16.56
C PRO A 75 13.39 10.89 -16.83
N ILE A 76 12.79 10.38 -15.75
CA ILE A 76 11.47 9.76 -15.76
C ILE A 76 10.42 10.86 -15.64
N THR A 77 9.54 10.95 -16.63
CA THR A 77 8.52 12.01 -16.75
C THR A 77 7.18 11.43 -17.22
N GLY A 78 6.12 12.25 -17.16
CA GLY A 78 4.80 11.92 -17.72
C GLY A 78 4.23 10.61 -17.18
N GLU A 79 3.70 9.76 -18.08
CA GLU A 79 3.01 8.50 -17.72
C GLU A 79 3.89 7.54 -16.90
N ALA A 80 5.21 7.51 -17.15
CA ALA A 80 6.11 6.65 -16.41
C ALA A 80 6.24 7.11 -14.94
N LEU A 81 6.34 8.42 -14.71
CA LEU A 81 6.37 8.99 -13.37
C LEU A 81 5.01 8.83 -12.67
N GLU A 82 3.91 8.97 -13.42
CA GLU A 82 2.55 8.80 -12.91
C GLU A 82 2.33 7.37 -12.41
N LYS A 83 2.77 6.36 -13.18
CA LYS A 83 2.71 4.96 -12.77
C LYS A 83 3.49 4.70 -11.47
N LEU A 84 4.69 5.26 -11.33
CA LEU A 84 5.48 5.12 -10.10
C LEU A 84 4.76 5.75 -8.90
N LEU A 85 4.17 6.93 -9.09
CA LEU A 85 3.43 7.63 -8.04
C LEU A 85 2.18 6.85 -7.61
N LEU A 86 1.42 6.31 -8.56
CA LEU A 86 0.25 5.47 -8.29
C LEU A 86 0.61 4.16 -7.59
N LEU A 87 1.70 3.50 -8.01
CA LEU A 87 2.22 2.32 -7.32
C LEU A 87 2.54 2.66 -5.87
N PHE A 88 3.31 3.72 -5.62
CA PHE A 88 3.68 4.16 -4.28
C PHE A 88 2.46 4.52 -3.41
N ALA A 89 1.48 5.22 -3.97
CA ALA A 89 0.22 5.52 -3.30
C ALA A 89 -0.53 4.23 -2.90
N GLY A 90 -0.59 3.24 -3.80
CA GLY A 90 -1.19 1.94 -3.54
C GLY A 90 -0.51 1.19 -2.38
N ALA A 91 0.83 1.24 -2.30
CA ALA A 91 1.56 0.69 -1.15
C ALA A 91 1.24 1.43 0.15
N LYS A 92 1.18 2.76 0.15
CA LYS A 92 0.80 3.54 1.36
C LYS A 92 -0.60 3.20 1.85
N GLU A 93 -1.56 3.04 0.95
CA GLU A 93 -2.90 2.60 1.32
C GLU A 93 -2.91 1.17 1.88
N ALA A 94 -2.13 0.26 1.30
CA ALA A 94 -1.99 -1.11 1.81
C ALA A 94 -1.40 -1.13 3.23
N ILE A 95 -0.42 -0.26 3.51
CA ILE A 95 0.12 -0.07 4.87
C ILE A 95 -0.98 0.43 5.80
N ALA A 96 -1.70 1.49 5.43
CA ALA A 96 -2.74 2.07 6.27
C ALA A 96 -3.87 1.08 6.58
N ARG A 97 -4.34 0.32 5.58
CA ARG A 97 -5.36 -0.72 5.76
C ARG A 97 -4.91 -1.82 6.72
N ASN A 98 -3.63 -2.19 6.69
CA ASN A 98 -3.09 -3.30 7.48
C ASN A 98 -2.38 -2.86 8.77
N ALA A 99 -2.36 -1.56 9.09
CA ALA A 99 -1.69 -1.00 10.26
C ALA A 99 -2.21 -1.54 11.61
N HIS A 100 -3.45 -2.05 11.63
CA HIS A 100 -4.01 -2.71 12.81
C HIS A 100 -3.45 -4.11 13.05
N ARG A 101 -2.89 -4.75 12.02
CA ARG A 101 -2.41 -6.14 12.04
C ARG A 101 -0.89 -6.22 12.02
N TYR A 102 -0.24 -5.36 11.24
CA TYR A 102 1.21 -5.32 11.03
C TYR A 102 1.78 -3.96 11.46
N ASP A 103 3.02 -3.94 11.98
CA ASP A 103 3.69 -2.70 12.35
C ASP A 103 3.92 -1.81 11.11
N PRO A 104 3.35 -0.59 11.06
CA PRO A 104 3.52 0.32 9.93
C PRO A 104 4.98 0.71 9.67
N ALA A 105 5.83 0.78 10.70
CA ALA A 105 7.25 1.11 10.54
C ALA A 105 7.99 -0.01 9.79
N LEU A 106 7.71 -1.26 10.13
CA LEU A 106 8.23 -2.43 9.40
C LEU A 106 7.75 -2.41 7.95
N LEU A 107 6.45 -2.24 7.73
CA LEU A 107 5.88 -2.23 6.38
C LEU A 107 6.43 -1.09 5.51
N THR A 108 6.67 0.08 6.10
CA THR A 108 7.27 1.22 5.40
C THR A 108 8.71 0.92 5.00
N ALA A 109 9.51 0.35 5.91
CA ALA A 109 10.91 0.02 5.62
C ALA A 109 11.06 -1.06 4.53
N LEU A 110 10.05 -1.92 4.34
CA LEU A 110 10.03 -2.91 3.26
C LEU A 110 9.90 -2.28 1.86
N ILE A 111 9.49 -1.02 1.74
CA ILE A 111 9.42 -0.31 0.45
C ILE A 111 10.81 0.08 -0.05
N ASP A 112 11.70 0.47 0.86
CA ASP A 112 13.00 1.08 0.51
C ASP A 112 14.11 0.05 0.27
N LEU A 113 13.80 -1.25 0.39
CA LEU A 113 14.77 -2.33 0.41
C LEU A 113 14.55 -3.34 -0.71
N PRO A 114 15.54 -4.23 -0.97
CA PRO A 114 15.35 -5.30 -1.92
C PRO A 114 14.03 -6.04 -1.62
N PRO A 115 13.20 -6.30 -2.65
CA PRO A 115 11.93 -6.99 -2.46
C PRO A 115 12.20 -8.36 -1.84
N LEU A 116 11.47 -8.70 -0.77
CA LEU A 116 11.62 -9.98 -0.13
C LEU A 116 11.19 -11.09 -1.10
N ASP A 117 12.14 -11.96 -1.43
CA ASP A 117 11.93 -13.15 -2.24
C ASP A 117 12.24 -14.39 -1.39
N VAL A 118 11.28 -15.31 -1.32
CA VAL A 118 11.42 -16.59 -0.61
C VAL A 118 12.62 -17.37 -1.14
N VAL A 119 12.82 -17.38 -2.45
CA VAL A 119 13.92 -18.14 -3.08
C VAL A 119 15.27 -17.58 -2.63
N GLN A 120 15.40 -16.25 -2.61
CA GLN A 120 16.61 -15.60 -2.14
C GLN A 120 16.85 -15.86 -0.65
N LEU A 121 15.84 -15.65 0.20
CA LEU A 121 15.96 -15.86 1.64
C LEU A 121 16.28 -17.31 2.00
N GLN A 122 15.77 -18.28 1.25
CA GLN A 122 16.15 -19.69 1.41
C GLN A 122 17.60 -19.95 1.00
N ALA A 123 18.07 -19.33 -0.08
CA ALA A 123 19.45 -19.48 -0.57
C ALA A 123 20.50 -18.85 0.37
N GLU A 124 20.10 -17.81 1.13
CA GLU A 124 20.94 -17.15 2.14
C GLU A 124 21.28 -18.08 3.33
N GLY A 125 20.50 -19.13 3.57
CA GLY A 125 20.78 -20.11 4.63
C GLY A 125 20.58 -19.54 6.03
N ASP A 126 21.59 -19.65 6.90
CA ASP A 126 21.49 -19.21 8.31
C ASP A 126 21.80 -17.71 8.51
N VAL A 127 22.44 -17.07 7.53
CA VAL A 127 22.83 -15.66 7.58
C VAL A 127 22.01 -14.93 6.53
N HIS A 128 21.27 -13.89 6.94
CA HIS A 128 20.36 -13.17 6.06
C HIS A 128 20.78 -11.71 5.87
N PRO A 129 21.73 -11.40 4.97
CA PRO A 129 22.17 -10.02 4.72
C PRO A 129 21.01 -9.07 4.36
N THR A 130 20.00 -9.57 3.66
CA THR A 130 18.82 -8.80 3.28
C THR A 130 18.00 -8.39 4.50
N LEU A 131 17.80 -9.32 5.46
CA LEU A 131 17.10 -9.03 6.70
C LEU A 131 17.96 -8.18 7.65
N ASP A 132 19.27 -8.37 7.66
CA ASP A 132 20.20 -7.56 8.45
C ASP A 132 20.20 -6.11 7.98
N ALA A 133 20.16 -5.86 6.67
CA ALA A 133 20.03 -4.52 6.11
C ALA A 133 18.70 -3.86 6.53
N LEU A 134 17.59 -4.59 6.47
CA LEU A 134 16.28 -4.11 6.92
C LEU A 134 16.24 -3.83 8.42
N GLN A 135 16.80 -4.73 9.21
CA GLN A 135 16.94 -4.58 10.64
C GLN A 135 17.80 -3.35 10.97
N ALA A 136 18.89 -3.12 10.24
CA ALA A 136 19.75 -1.94 10.42
C ALA A 136 18.99 -0.64 10.16
N VAL A 137 18.16 -0.58 9.10
CA VAL A 137 17.31 0.59 8.79
C VAL A 137 16.31 0.86 9.92
N LEU A 138 15.58 -0.16 10.37
CA LEU A 138 14.60 -0.04 11.45
C LEU A 138 15.23 0.38 12.79
N ASN A 139 16.48 0.00 13.02
CA ASN A 139 17.21 0.25 14.26
C ASN A 139 18.09 1.50 14.26
N ARG A 140 17.99 2.38 13.24
CA ARG A 140 18.74 3.65 13.18
C ARG A 140 18.36 4.66 14.29
N GLY A 141 17.29 4.39 15.04
CA GLY A 141 16.84 5.24 16.13
C GLY A 141 17.84 5.38 17.29
N THR A 142 17.60 6.39 18.12
CA THR A 142 18.44 6.72 19.29
C THR A 142 18.10 5.86 20.51
N LEU A 143 18.77 6.12 21.64
CA LEU A 143 18.46 5.42 22.89
C LEU A 143 16.99 5.60 23.27
N GLY A 144 16.31 4.50 23.59
CA GLY A 144 14.89 4.50 23.96
C GLY A 144 13.92 4.27 22.80
N THR A 145 14.36 4.30 21.53
CA THR A 145 13.50 3.89 20.41
C THR A 145 13.30 2.39 20.39
N ALA A 146 12.25 1.94 19.69
CA ALA A 146 11.99 0.52 19.50
C ALA A 146 13.18 -0.16 18.80
N ARG A 147 13.42 -1.42 19.17
CA ARG A 147 14.43 -2.29 18.57
C ARG A 147 13.73 -3.44 17.86
N TYR A 148 14.18 -3.72 16.65
CA TYR A 148 13.63 -4.76 15.80
C TYR A 148 14.65 -5.87 15.65
N HIS A 149 14.17 -7.12 15.73
CA HIS A 149 14.91 -8.29 15.31
C HIS A 149 14.10 -9.04 14.27
N LEU A 150 14.72 -9.34 13.13
CA LEU A 150 14.06 -9.97 12.00
C LEU A 150 14.65 -11.36 11.75
N ARG A 151 13.78 -12.32 11.42
CA ARG A 151 14.15 -13.69 11.08
C ARG A 151 13.27 -14.21 9.96
N PHE A 152 13.84 -15.07 9.13
CA PHE A 152 13.09 -15.84 8.16
C PHE A 152 12.80 -17.25 8.72
N ASP A 153 11.55 -17.66 8.61
CA ASP A 153 11.10 -19.01 8.95
C ASP A 153 10.79 -19.72 7.63
N PRO A 154 11.59 -20.72 7.22
CA PRO A 154 11.33 -21.44 5.98
C PRO A 154 10.02 -22.23 6.07
N ALA A 155 9.42 -22.50 4.91
CA ALA A 155 8.21 -23.32 4.85
C ALA A 155 8.47 -24.72 5.41
N THR A 156 7.50 -25.22 6.17
CA THR A 156 7.44 -26.60 6.68
C THR A 156 6.16 -27.26 6.19
N ASP A 157 5.99 -28.55 6.47
CA ASP A 157 4.76 -29.27 6.15
C ASP A 157 3.50 -28.66 6.82
N SER A 158 3.68 -27.90 7.91
CA SER A 158 2.60 -27.33 8.71
C SER A 158 2.47 -25.80 8.62
N ALA A 159 3.46 -25.10 8.08
CA ALA A 159 3.48 -23.65 8.04
C ALA A 159 4.12 -23.12 6.74
N ALA A 160 3.51 -22.07 6.18
CA ALA A 160 4.10 -21.35 5.06
C ALA A 160 5.35 -20.56 5.50
N ALA A 161 6.27 -20.35 4.56
CA ALA A 161 7.43 -19.50 4.78
C ALA A 161 6.98 -18.11 5.27
N SER A 162 7.66 -17.57 6.28
CA SER A 162 7.23 -16.35 6.96
C SER A 162 8.40 -15.46 7.35
N LEU A 163 8.20 -14.15 7.27
CA LEU A 163 9.03 -13.15 7.94
C LEU A 163 8.53 -12.99 9.38
N VAL A 164 9.43 -13.17 10.35
CA VAL A 164 9.13 -12.94 11.76
C VAL A 164 9.82 -11.65 12.21
N SER A 165 9.03 -10.75 12.78
CA SER A 165 9.52 -9.50 13.36
C SER A 165 9.27 -9.49 14.86
N VAL A 166 10.32 -9.33 15.64
CA VAL A 166 10.28 -9.15 17.08
C VAL A 166 10.62 -7.69 17.38
N ARG A 167 9.65 -6.93 17.86
CA ARG A 167 9.81 -5.53 18.26
C ARG A 167 9.90 -5.45 19.78
N LYS A 168 10.98 -4.86 20.29
CA LYS A 168 11.19 -4.57 21.71
C LYS A 168 11.14 -3.08 21.97
N HIS A 169 10.28 -2.62 22.87
CA HIS A 169 10.17 -1.21 23.23
C HIS A 169 9.71 -1.06 24.67
N MET A 170 10.41 -0.22 25.46
CA MET A 170 10.08 0.03 26.88
C MET A 170 9.93 -1.24 27.74
N GLY A 171 10.69 -2.30 27.43
CA GLY A 171 10.62 -3.57 28.16
C GLY A 171 9.52 -4.54 27.69
N GLU A 172 8.64 -4.11 26.78
CA GLU A 172 7.68 -4.99 26.12
C GLU A 172 8.25 -5.58 24.83
N GLU A 173 7.87 -6.81 24.54
CA GLU A 173 8.24 -7.54 23.34
C GLU A 173 6.98 -7.94 22.57
N PHE A 174 6.95 -7.63 21.28
CA PHE A 174 5.83 -7.91 20.40
C PHE A 174 6.33 -8.65 19.16
N THR A 175 5.80 -9.85 18.94
CA THR A 175 6.19 -10.71 17.82
C THR A 175 5.08 -10.74 16.78
N GLN A 176 5.43 -10.42 15.54
CA GLN A 176 4.55 -10.53 14.38
C GLN A 176 5.11 -11.55 13.40
N VAL A 177 4.23 -12.37 12.85
CA VAL A 177 4.54 -13.34 11.80
C VAL A 177 3.82 -12.90 10.53
N LEU A 178 4.58 -12.63 9.49
CA LEU A 178 4.10 -12.19 8.18
C LEU A 178 4.33 -13.32 7.18
N PRO A 179 3.29 -14.06 6.78
CA PRO A 179 3.42 -15.10 5.77
C PRO A 179 3.92 -14.50 4.46
N MET A 180 4.90 -15.13 3.82
CA MET A 180 5.50 -14.61 2.59
C MET A 180 4.48 -14.52 1.44
N GLY A 181 3.48 -15.41 1.42
CA GLY A 181 2.37 -15.36 0.47
C GLY A 181 1.55 -14.06 0.51
N ALA A 182 1.56 -13.34 1.65
CA ALA A 182 0.89 -12.03 1.76
C ALA A 182 1.53 -10.98 0.84
N PHE A 183 2.82 -11.09 0.54
CA PHE A 183 3.56 -10.21 -0.36
C PHE A 183 3.48 -10.63 -1.83
N GLU A 184 3.23 -11.91 -2.12
CA GLU A 184 3.15 -12.42 -3.50
C GLU A 184 1.77 -12.23 -4.10
N SER A 185 0.73 -12.62 -3.35
CA SER A 185 -0.66 -12.64 -3.84
C SER A 185 -1.68 -12.05 -2.86
N GLY A 186 -1.24 -11.70 -1.64
CA GLY A 186 -2.12 -11.19 -0.59
C GLY A 186 -2.19 -9.68 -0.48
N GLU A 187 -2.56 -9.24 0.73
CA GLU A 187 -2.84 -7.85 1.08
C GLU A 187 -1.61 -6.93 1.08
N LEU A 188 -0.41 -7.50 1.14
CA LEU A 188 0.86 -6.79 1.11
C LEU A 188 1.54 -6.80 -0.27
N ARG A 189 0.91 -7.39 -1.29
CA ARG A 189 1.40 -7.38 -2.68
C ARG A 189 1.79 -5.98 -3.19
N PRO A 190 1.03 -4.90 -2.91
CA PRO A 190 1.42 -3.56 -3.35
C PRO A 190 2.80 -3.11 -2.82
N LEU A 191 3.21 -3.55 -1.63
CA LEU A 191 4.53 -3.20 -1.06
C LEU A 191 5.64 -3.84 -1.89
N ARG A 192 5.48 -5.12 -2.26
CA ARG A 192 6.44 -5.84 -3.10
C ARG A 192 6.54 -5.23 -4.50
N GLU A 193 5.41 -4.86 -5.10
CA GLU A 193 5.38 -4.21 -6.42
C GLU A 193 6.11 -2.86 -6.43
N VAL A 194 5.89 -2.05 -5.39
CA VAL A 194 6.59 -0.77 -5.25
C VAL A 194 8.07 -0.99 -4.96
N ALA A 195 8.44 -1.90 -4.06
CA ALA A 195 9.83 -2.23 -3.79
C ALA A 195 10.55 -2.67 -5.07
N LEU A 196 9.95 -3.54 -5.89
CA LEU A 196 10.50 -3.92 -7.20
C LEU A 196 10.70 -2.74 -8.16
N ALA A 197 9.80 -1.76 -8.15
CA ALA A 197 9.87 -0.61 -9.03
C ALA A 197 10.85 0.47 -8.56
N LEU A 198 11.01 0.66 -7.24
CA LEU A 198 11.83 1.71 -6.65
C LEU A 198 13.23 1.24 -6.24
N HIS A 199 13.40 -0.05 -5.95
CA HIS A 199 14.68 -0.57 -5.47
C HIS A 199 15.79 -0.33 -6.50
N GLY A 200 16.82 0.37 -6.07
CA GLY A 200 17.96 0.75 -6.92
C GLY A 200 17.63 1.78 -8.00
N LEU A 201 16.42 2.34 -8.02
CA LEU A 201 16.02 3.37 -8.98
C LEU A 201 16.77 4.68 -8.69
N VAL A 202 16.66 5.18 -7.46
CA VAL A 202 17.37 6.40 -7.03
C VAL A 202 18.76 6.02 -6.53
N ARG A 203 19.78 6.57 -7.18
CA ARG A 203 21.20 6.32 -6.89
C ARG A 203 21.92 7.64 -6.60
N GLU A 204 23.23 7.55 -6.36
CA GLU A 204 24.05 8.72 -6.09
C GLU A 204 23.99 9.72 -7.26
N GLY A 205 23.77 11.00 -6.92
CA GLY A 205 23.68 12.08 -7.90
C GLY A 205 22.31 12.30 -8.56
N ALA A 206 21.25 11.71 -8.01
CA ALA A 206 19.84 12.00 -8.29
C ALA A 206 19.35 13.34 -7.71
#